data_AF-A0A951V8J9-F1
#
_entry.id   AF-A0A951V8J9-F1
#
_cell.length_a   1.000
_cell.length_b   1.000
_cell.length_c   1.000
_cell.angle_alpha   90.00
_cell.angle_beta   90.00
_cell.angle_gamma   90.00
#
_symmetry.space_group_name_H-M   'P 1'
#
loop_
_entity.id
_entity.type
_entity.pdbx_description
1 polymer ?
#
loop_
_entity_poly.entity_id
_entity_poly.type
_entity_poly.pdbx_seq_one_letter_code
_entity_poly.pdbx_strand_id
1 'polypeptide(L)'
;MEIQIDGQRIKIFSEDKNIVDAAKRARIGIPAPCYYAGRQKGCCKVCLIEIDSEEKYACCTKPEDGMNIIFKRADLDAIRKKRIKQYIQGDIEACNCGCGSSGACC
;
A
#
# COMPACT_ATOMS: atom_id res chain seq x y z
N MET A 1 11.43 -8.93 14.55
CA MET A 1 10.41 -7.87 14.50
C MET A 1 9.13 -8.50 13.99
N GLU A 2 7.99 -8.14 14.55
CA GLU A 2 6.68 -8.61 14.12
C GLU A 2 5.68 -7.46 13.95
N ILE A 3 4.79 -7.61 12.98
CA ILE A 3 3.64 -6.74 12.76
C ILE A 3 2.37 -7.55 12.80
N GLN A 4 1.27 -6.90 13.13
CA GLN A 4 -0.05 -7.50 13.05
C GLN A 4 -0.75 -6.98 11.79
N ILE A 5 -1.13 -7.85 10.87
CA ILE A 5 -1.95 -7.50 9.71
C ILE A 5 -3.27 -8.25 9.80
N ASP A 6 -4.40 -7.55 9.88
CA ASP A 6 -5.74 -8.20 9.92
C ASP A 6 -5.89 -9.16 11.12
N GLY A 7 -5.25 -8.85 12.25
CA GLY A 7 -5.17 -9.74 13.42
C GLY A 7 -4.20 -10.92 13.26
N GLN A 8 -3.54 -11.07 12.10
CA GLN A 8 -2.52 -12.09 11.88
C GLN A 8 -1.12 -11.53 12.18
N ARG A 9 -0.37 -12.25 13.02
CA ARG A 9 1.02 -11.90 13.33
C ARG A 9 1.93 -12.33 12.19
N ILE A 10 2.62 -11.36 11.59
CA ILE A 10 3.56 -11.51 10.49
C ILE A 10 4.95 -11.18 11.00
N LYS A 11 5.92 -12.05 10.71
CA LYS A 11 7.33 -11.74 10.98
C LYS A 11 7.87 -10.83 9.89
N ILE A 12 8.46 -9.72 10.30
CA ILE A 12 9.22 -8.83 9.42
C ILE A 12 10.69 -9.24 9.45
N PHE A 13 11.31 -9.22 8.28
CA PHE A 13 12.72 -9.49 8.08
C PHE A 13 13.40 -8.23 7.52
N SER A 14 14.70 -8.13 7.71
CA SER A 14 15.50 -6.99 7.22
C SER A 14 15.49 -6.85 5.68
N GLU A 15 15.09 -7.91 4.97
CA GLU A 15 14.91 -7.93 3.51
C GLU A 15 13.62 -7.20 3.08
N ASP A 16 12.63 -7.12 3.97
CA ASP A 16 11.32 -6.54 3.67
C ASP A 16 11.42 -5.00 3.70
N LYS A 17 11.51 -4.39 2.53
CA LYS A 17 11.63 -2.91 2.41
C LYS A 17 10.34 -2.18 2.78
N ASN A 18 9.20 -2.84 2.60
CA ASN A 18 7.87 -2.24 2.59
C ASN A 18 6.83 -3.22 3.18
N ILE A 19 5.70 -2.69 3.67
CA ILE A 19 4.59 -3.53 4.17
C ILE A 19 4.04 -4.47 3.08
N VAL A 20 4.05 -4.05 1.81
CA VAL A 20 3.63 -4.90 0.68
C VAL A 20 4.44 -6.20 0.60
N ASP A 21 5.75 -6.13 0.86
CA ASP A 21 6.64 -7.29 0.76
C ASP A 21 6.38 -8.27 1.90
N ALA A 22 6.33 -7.75 3.13
CA ALA A 22 5.96 -8.52 4.32
C ALA A 22 4.57 -9.19 4.18
N ALA A 23 3.59 -8.44 3.66
CA ALA A 23 2.25 -8.96 3.40
C ALA A 23 2.25 -10.06 2.34
N LYS A 24 3.01 -9.89 1.25
CA LYS A 24 3.13 -10.89 0.18
C LYS A 24 3.67 -12.21 0.71
N ARG A 25 4.69 -12.17 1.57
CA ARG A 25 5.28 -13.35 2.22
C ARG A 25 4.27 -14.07 3.10
N ALA A 26 3.45 -13.31 3.81
CA ALA A 26 2.36 -13.84 4.61
C ALA A 26 1.13 -14.29 3.80
N ARG A 27 1.21 -14.30 2.47
CA ARG A 27 0.09 -14.61 1.56
C ARG A 27 -1.11 -13.66 1.73
N ILE A 28 -0.87 -12.45 2.22
CA ILE A 28 -1.85 -11.36 2.25
C ILE A 28 -1.75 -10.60 0.94
N GLY A 29 -2.76 -10.74 0.09
CA GLY A 29 -2.79 -10.15 -1.24
C GLY A 29 -3.07 -8.66 -1.23
N ILE A 30 -2.10 -7.83 -0.84
CA ILE A 30 -2.21 -6.37 -0.97
C ILE A 30 -1.99 -5.98 -2.44
N PRO A 31 -3.01 -5.44 -3.14
CA PRO A 31 -2.89 -5.06 -4.53
C PRO A 31 -2.04 -3.80 -4.67
N ALA A 32 -0.81 -3.96 -5.18
CA ALA A 32 0.13 -2.88 -5.42
C ALA A 32 0.68 -2.94 -6.86
N PRO A 33 -0.17 -2.79 -7.90
CA PRO A 33 0.25 -2.96 -9.29
C PRO A 33 1.38 -2.01 -9.69
N CYS A 34 1.37 -0.76 -9.21
CA CYS A 34 2.43 0.21 -9.47
C CYS A 34 3.78 -0.21 -8.86
N TYR A 35 3.77 -0.86 -7.68
CA TYR A 35 4.96 -1.38 -7.04
C TYR A 35 5.53 -2.59 -7.79
N TYR A 36 4.67 -3.53 -8.19
CA TYR A 36 5.09 -4.70 -8.96
C TYR A 36 5.57 -4.38 -10.37
N ALA A 37 5.02 -3.33 -10.99
CA ALA A 37 5.44 -2.86 -12.31
C ALA A 37 6.75 -2.03 -12.27
N GLY A 38 7.35 -1.81 -11.10
CA GLY A 38 8.55 -0.99 -10.95
C GLY A 38 8.34 0.49 -11.28
N ARG A 39 7.09 0.96 -11.31
CA ARG A 39 6.75 2.38 -11.53
C ARG A 39 6.91 3.18 -10.23
N GLN A 40 6.79 4.50 -10.34
CA GLN A 40 6.88 5.41 -9.19
C GLN A 40 5.90 4.99 -8.07
N LYS A 41 6.43 4.90 -6.85
CA LYS A 41 5.65 4.49 -5.67
C LYS A 41 4.56 5.53 -5.40
N GLY A 42 3.38 5.07 -4.99
CA GLY A 42 2.27 5.96 -4.61
C GLY A 42 1.33 6.41 -5.74
N CYS A 43 1.68 6.22 -7.02
CA CYS A 43 0.81 6.66 -8.14
C CYS A 43 -0.54 5.94 -8.17
N CYS A 44 -0.56 4.63 -7.95
CA CYS A 44 -1.80 3.86 -8.06
C CYS A 44 -2.76 4.08 -6.87
N LYS A 45 -2.25 4.50 -5.70
CA LYS A 45 -3.01 4.64 -4.43
C LYS A 45 -3.86 3.41 -4.03
N VAL A 46 -3.67 2.26 -4.68
CA VAL A 46 -4.43 1.03 -4.40
C VAL A 46 -3.94 0.33 -3.11
N CYS A 47 -2.67 0.55 -2.75
CA CYS A 47 -2.00 -0.03 -1.59
C CYS A 47 -2.47 0.54 -0.23
N LEU A 48 -3.66 1.14 -0.17
CA LEU A 48 -4.24 1.76 1.03
C LEU A 48 -4.40 0.73 2.14
N ILE A 49 -3.98 1.07 3.35
CA ILE A 49 -4.11 0.28 4.58
C ILE A 49 -4.41 1.24 5.73
N GLU A 50 -4.94 0.73 6.82
CA GLU A 50 -5.15 1.48 8.05
C GLU A 50 -4.12 1.01 9.08
N ILE A 51 -3.42 1.93 9.74
CA ILE A 51 -2.43 1.64 10.77
C ILE A 51 -2.78 2.52 11.96
N ASP A 52 -3.04 1.93 13.13
CA ASP A 52 -3.38 2.69 14.35
C ASP A 52 -4.53 3.70 14.16
N SER A 53 -5.55 3.33 13.36
CA SER A 53 -6.66 4.19 12.92
C SER A 53 -6.31 5.33 11.96
N GLU A 54 -5.08 5.40 11.45
CA GLU A 54 -4.67 6.31 10.37
C GLU A 54 -4.60 5.59 9.01
N GLU A 55 -5.19 6.18 7.97
CA GLU A 55 -5.08 5.68 6.61
C GLU A 55 -3.70 5.98 6.00
N LYS A 56 -2.90 4.93 5.74
CA LYS A 56 -1.56 5.03 5.14
C LYS A 56 -1.42 4.12 3.92
N TYR A 57 -0.32 4.29 3.19
CA TYR A 57 -0.03 3.54 1.97
C TYR A 57 1.05 2.49 2.23
N ALA A 58 0.70 1.21 2.12
CA ALA A 58 1.60 0.08 2.37
C ALA A 58 2.88 0.10 1.51
N CYS A 59 2.80 0.73 0.34
CA CYS A 59 3.90 0.84 -0.61
C CYS A 59 4.88 1.99 -0.29
N CYS A 60 4.54 2.90 0.63
CA CYS A 60 5.43 3.95 1.13
C CYS A 60 5.90 3.68 2.55
N THR A 61 5.05 3.05 3.35
CA THR A 61 5.30 2.78 4.76
C THR A 61 6.28 1.61 4.94
N LYS A 62 7.31 1.85 5.77
CA LYS A 62 8.22 0.81 6.24
C LYS A 62 7.53 0.01 7.36
N PRO A 63 7.64 -1.32 7.37
CA PRO A 63 7.10 -2.12 8.45
C PRO A 63 7.96 -1.93 9.70
N GLU A 64 7.36 -1.50 10.81
CA GLU A 64 8.03 -1.36 12.11
C GLU A 64 7.46 -2.35 13.12
N ASP A 65 8.29 -2.78 14.06
CA ASP A 65 7.89 -3.70 15.12
C ASP A 65 6.73 -3.15 15.94
N GLY A 66 5.69 -3.98 16.16
CA GLY A 66 4.51 -3.59 16.94
C GLY A 66 3.44 -2.83 16.16
N MET A 67 3.61 -2.59 14.85
CA MET A 67 2.55 -1.97 14.05
C MET A 67 1.33 -2.90 13.91
N ASN A 68 0.14 -2.32 14.08
CA ASN A 68 -1.14 -2.98 13.80
C ASN A 68 -1.77 -2.41 12.53
N ILE A 69 -1.73 -3.21 11.47
CA ILE A 69 -2.22 -2.90 10.13
C ILE A 69 -3.57 -3.60 9.92
N ILE A 70 -4.54 -2.85 9.43
CA ILE A 70 -5.85 -3.34 9.04
C ILE A 70 -5.94 -3.26 7.52
N PHE A 71 -6.06 -4.43 6.90
CA PHE A 71 -6.18 -4.55 5.45
C PHE A 71 -7.60 -4.92 5.02
N LYS A 72 -8.27 -5.88 5.68
CA LYS A 72 -9.63 -6.30 5.31
C LYS A 72 -10.67 -5.51 6.10
N ARG A 73 -11.01 -4.32 5.60
CA ARG A 73 -12.11 -3.50 6.11
C ARG A 73 -13.07 -3.20 4.96
N ALA A 74 -14.37 -3.22 5.21
CA ALA A 74 -15.37 -2.96 4.17
C ALA A 74 -15.18 -1.57 3.52
N ASP A 75 -14.87 -0.55 4.32
CA ASP A 75 -14.56 0.81 3.84
C ASP A 75 -13.35 0.83 2.90
N LEU A 76 -12.24 0.20 3.32
CA LEU A 76 -11.02 0.12 2.52
C LEU A 76 -11.25 -0.63 1.21
N ASP A 77 -12.05 -1.70 1.23
CA ASP A 77 -12.36 -2.48 0.04
C ASP A 77 -13.16 -1.67 -0.99
N ALA A 78 -14.14 -0.88 -0.53
CA ALA A 78 -14.89 0.03 -1.38
C ALA A 78 -13.97 1.08 -2.03
N ILE A 79 -13.05 1.67 -1.26
CA ILE A 79 -12.06 2.64 -1.76
C ILE A 79 -11.13 1.98 -2.79
N ARG A 80 -10.61 0.78 -2.50
CA ARG A 80 -9.72 0.03 -3.41
C ARG A 80 -10.42 -0.33 -4.71
N LYS A 81 -11.66 -0.82 -4.66
CA LYS A 81 -12.47 -1.10 -5.86
C LYS A 81 -12.63 0.15 -6.72
N LYS A 82 -12.91 1.31 -6.11
CA LYS A 82 -13.01 2.59 -6.82
C LYS A 82 -11.67 2.98 -7.46
N ARG A 83 -10.56 2.89 -6.72
CA ARG A 83 -9.22 3.22 -7.22
C ARG A 83 -8.73 2.27 -8.31
N ILE A 84 -9.03 0.98 -8.21
CA ILE A 84 -8.72 -0.02 -9.25
C ILE A 84 -9.51 0.28 -10.53
N LYS A 85 -10.80 0.60 -10.43
CA LYS A 85 -11.59 0.99 -11.60
C LYS A 85 -10.99 2.22 -12.30
N GLN A 86 -10.58 3.23 -11.53
CA GLN A 86 -9.92 4.42 -12.06
C GLN A 86 -8.54 4.10 -12.66
N TYR A 87 -7.79 3.18 -12.06
CA TYR A 87 -6.52 2.70 -12.61
C TYR A 87 -6.69 2.03 -13.98
N ILE A 88 -7.70 1.17 -14.11
CA ILE A 88 -7.99 0.42 -15.34
C ILE A 88 -8.56 1.33 -16.44
N GLN A 89 -9.35 2.34 -16.08
CA GLN A 89 -9.94 3.30 -17.02
C GLN A 89 -8.91 4.24 -17.68
N GLY A 90 -7.62 4.15 -17.31
CA GLY A 90 -6.60 5.05 -17.82
C GLY A 90 -6.63 6.44 -17.17
N ASP A 91 -7.51 6.68 -16.20
CA ASP A 91 -7.49 7.92 -15.40
C ASP A 91 -6.25 8.03 -14.50
N ILE A 92 -5.51 6.92 -14.30
CA ILE A 92 -4.17 6.91 -13.68
C ILE A 92 -3.05 6.95 -14.75
N GLU A 93 -3.35 7.28 -16.01
CA GLU A 93 -2.36 7.87 -16.93
C GLU A 93 -2.09 9.33 -16.55
N ALA A 94 -3.00 9.95 -15.81
CA ALA A 94 -2.74 11.12 -15.03
C ALA A 94 -2.10 10.74 -13.68
N CYS A 95 -0.80 10.47 -13.69
CA CYS A 95 0.04 11.20 -12.72
C CYS A 95 0.02 12.69 -13.13
N ASN A 96 -1.17 13.30 -13.19
CA ASN A 96 -1.38 14.73 -13.31
C ASN A 96 -1.38 15.32 -11.89
N CYS A 97 -0.47 14.81 -11.07
CA CYS A 97 0.05 15.59 -9.99
C CYS A 97 0.96 16.58 -10.70
N GLY A 98 0.54 17.84 -10.80
CA GLY A 98 1.36 18.92 -11.33
C GLY A 98 2.66 19.02 -10.54
N CYS A 99 3.62 18.18 -10.88
CA CYS A 99 4.94 18.13 -10.29
C CYS A 99 5.84 18.95 -11.21
N GLY A 100 5.57 20.26 -11.26
CA GLY A 100 6.64 21.21 -11.51
C GLY A 100 7.64 21.05 -10.36
N SER A 101 8.85 20.57 -10.66
CA SER A 101 10.06 20.75 -9.85
C SER A 101 10.09 20.34 -8.37
N SER A 102 9.16 19.53 -7.84
CA SER A 102 9.27 19.07 -6.44
C SER A 102 8.85 17.61 -6.28
N GLY A 103 9.80 16.71 -6.51
CA GLY A 103 9.62 15.27 -6.38
C GLY A 103 9.22 14.84 -4.97
N ALA A 104 7.92 14.84 -4.69
CA ALA A 104 7.33 14.28 -3.48
C ALA A 104 6.11 13.42 -3.87
N CYS A 105 6.37 12.24 -4.44
CA CYS A 105 5.43 11.14 -4.43
C CYS A 105 6.10 10.03 -3.64
N CYS A 106 5.79 10.02 -2.33
CA CYS A 106 6.70 9.69 -1.22
C CYS A 106 7.91 10.65 -1.15
#